data_AF-A0A3M0YU83-F1
#
_entry.id   AF-A0A3M0YU83-F1
#
_cell.length_a   1.000
_cell.length_b   1.000
_cell.length_c   1.000
_cell.angle_alpha   90.00
_cell.angle_beta   90.00
_cell.angle_gamma   90.00
#
_symmetry.space_group_name_H-M   'P 1'
#
loop_
_entity.id
_entity.type
_entity.pdbx_description
1 polymer ?
#
loop_
_entity_poly.entity_id
_entity_poly.type
_entity_poly.pdbx_seq_one_letter_code
_entity_poly.pdbx_strand_id
1 'polypeptide(L)'
;MKRLTTILAALCLLTYVQVQAQRYLEPVFTDVEVQTDIMYGVNATVLLLPQVGEAVPQPLLMDVYMPAGDTETERPLCVIAHTGNFLPWPQNGGTTGTRKDSSIVYIAKQLAMRGYVVALIDYRLGWNPIAPSQDERVFTLINAAYRGVQDLRTCIRYFRRTVAEEGNPFGIDPNKVMVWGDGTGGYITLAAATLDEYQEVLIPKFITQDPQGNPLPMVIEQVNGDIYGTSVGIVPQGYPGFPAGDTLCYPNHVGYPSDFNLCVNMGGALGDTSWIDENTPPMISFQVPTDPFAPYMEG
;
A
#
# COMPACT_ATOMS: atom_id res chain seq x y z
N MET A 1 -20.89 1.43 51.09
CA MET A 1 -21.46 1.77 49.76
C MET A 1 -20.39 2.23 48.77
N LYS A 2 -19.63 3.30 49.02
CA LYS A 2 -18.59 3.81 48.08
C LYS A 2 -17.56 2.76 47.62
N ARG A 3 -17.05 1.91 48.52
CA ARG A 3 -16.09 0.84 48.16
C ARG A 3 -16.68 -0.26 47.27
N LEU A 4 -17.97 -0.59 47.46
CA LEU A 4 -18.65 -1.62 46.67
C LEU A 4 -18.93 -1.12 45.25
N THR A 5 -19.32 0.15 45.10
CA THR A 5 -19.48 0.80 43.79
C THR A 5 -18.16 0.94 43.03
N THR A 6 -17.04 1.21 43.70
CA THR A 6 -15.72 1.26 43.06
C THR A 6 -15.25 -0.12 42.58
N ILE A 7 -15.46 -1.17 43.37
CA ILE A 7 -15.13 -2.55 42.97
C ILE A 7 -16.01 -3.00 41.80
N LEU A 8 -17.31 -2.68 41.83
CA LEU A 8 -18.23 -3.02 40.74
C LEU A 8 -17.88 -2.27 39.45
N ALA A 9 -17.53 -0.99 39.53
CA ALA A 9 -17.06 -0.21 38.40
C ALA A 9 -15.75 -0.75 37.81
N ALA A 10 -14.81 -1.17 38.67
CA ALA A 10 -13.56 -1.80 38.23
C ALA A 10 -13.81 -3.16 37.56
N LEU A 11 -14.74 -3.98 38.09
CA LEU A 11 -15.13 -5.24 37.47
C LEU A 11 -15.77 -5.03 36.09
N CYS A 12 -16.69 -4.05 35.98
CA CYS A 12 -17.32 -3.70 34.71
C CYS A 12 -16.30 -3.19 33.68
N LEU A 13 -15.32 -2.38 34.11
CA LEU A 13 -14.21 -1.95 33.24
C LEU A 13 -13.39 -3.15 32.75
N LEU A 14 -13.02 -4.07 33.64
CA LEU A 14 -12.23 -5.25 33.28
C LEU A 14 -12.96 -6.16 32.30
N THR A 15 -14.26 -6.38 32.50
CA THR A 15 -15.08 -7.16 31.56
C THR A 15 -15.24 -6.45 30.22
N TYR A 16 -15.36 -5.12 30.22
CA TYR A 16 -15.48 -4.34 28.99
C TYR A 16 -14.20 -4.41 28.13
N VAL A 17 -13.02 -4.33 28.76
CA VAL A 17 -11.73 -4.45 28.08
C VAL A 17 -11.55 -5.85 27.46
N GLN A 18 -11.93 -6.93 28.16
CA GLN A 18 -11.84 -8.28 27.60
C GLN A 18 -12.78 -8.51 26.41
N VAL A 19 -14.01 -8.00 26.47
CA VAL A 19 -14.97 -8.12 25.34
C VAL A 19 -14.47 -7.38 24.10
N GLN A 20 -13.87 -6.20 24.27
CA GLN A 20 -13.24 -5.44 23.17
C GLN A 20 -12.02 -6.16 22.58
N ALA A 21 -11.18 -6.78 23.41
CA ALA A 21 -10.03 -7.56 22.94
C ALA A 21 -10.45 -8.83 22.18
N GLN A 22 -11.54 -9.49 22.59
CA GLN A 22 -12.05 -10.70 21.93
C GLN A 22 -12.70 -10.41 20.58
N ARG A 23 -13.29 -9.21 20.41
CA ARG A 23 -14.08 -8.79 19.24
C ARG A 23 -13.37 -9.04 17.90
N TYR A 24 -12.07 -8.75 17.85
CA TYR A 24 -11.28 -8.75 16.63
C TYR A 24 -10.56 -10.07 16.32
N LEU A 25 -10.81 -11.11 17.12
CA LEU A 25 -10.14 -12.42 17.00
C LEU A 25 -11.02 -13.44 16.27
N GLU A 26 -12.30 -13.49 16.65
CA GLU A 26 -13.28 -14.45 16.11
C GLU A 26 -14.37 -13.73 15.29
N PRO A 27 -14.98 -14.39 14.29
CA PRO A 27 -16.10 -13.81 13.56
C PRO A 27 -17.27 -13.51 14.50
N VAL A 28 -17.65 -12.24 14.61
CA VAL A 28 -18.79 -11.77 15.42
C VAL A 28 -19.93 -11.21 14.57
N PHE A 29 -19.67 -10.95 13.29
CA PHE A 29 -20.68 -10.57 12.29
C PHE A 29 -20.90 -11.71 11.29
N THR A 30 -22.13 -11.82 10.79
CA THR A 30 -22.50 -12.84 9.79
C THR A 30 -22.48 -12.30 8.36
N ASP A 31 -22.56 -10.98 8.19
CA ASP A 31 -22.69 -10.30 6.91
C ASP A 31 -21.69 -9.14 6.79
N VAL A 32 -21.37 -8.80 5.54
CA VAL A 32 -20.41 -7.76 5.17
C VAL A 32 -21.05 -6.82 4.15
N GLU A 33 -20.99 -5.53 4.43
CA GLU A 33 -21.32 -4.46 3.50
C GLU A 33 -20.08 -4.12 2.68
N VAL A 34 -20.25 -3.96 1.36
CA VAL A 34 -19.15 -3.63 0.44
C VAL A 34 -19.50 -2.36 -0.32
N GLN A 35 -18.63 -1.37 -0.23
CA GLN A 35 -18.66 -0.19 -1.09
C GLN A 35 -17.56 -0.33 -2.15
N THR A 36 -17.94 -0.37 -3.43
CA THR A 36 -17.01 -0.65 -4.54
C THR A 36 -16.61 0.62 -5.29
N ASP A 37 -15.44 0.57 -5.92
CA ASP A 37 -14.94 1.62 -6.83
C ASP A 37 -14.88 3.01 -6.18
N ILE A 38 -14.56 3.08 -4.89
CA ILE A 38 -14.30 4.34 -4.20
C ILE A 38 -12.97 4.90 -4.69
N MET A 39 -12.99 6.10 -5.25
CA MET A 39 -11.76 6.79 -5.63
C MET A 39 -11.07 7.35 -4.38
N TYR A 40 -9.86 6.88 -4.11
CA TYR A 40 -9.04 7.36 -2.99
C TYR A 40 -7.94 8.33 -3.42
N GLY A 41 -7.70 8.52 -4.72
CA GLY A 41 -6.73 9.48 -5.24
C GLY A 41 -6.68 9.50 -6.76
N VAL A 42 -5.84 10.37 -7.33
CA VAL A 42 -5.54 10.41 -8.76
C VAL A 42 -4.03 10.50 -8.94
N ASN A 43 -3.44 9.67 -9.78
CA ASN A 43 -2.00 9.72 -10.04
C ASN A 43 -1.62 9.27 -11.46
N ALA A 44 -0.37 9.48 -11.87
CA ALA A 44 0.06 9.28 -13.26
C ALA A 44 0.29 7.81 -13.62
N THR A 45 -0.49 7.29 -14.57
CA THR A 45 -0.23 5.98 -15.17
C THR A 45 0.77 6.08 -16.29
N VAL A 46 1.67 5.10 -16.37
CA VAL A 46 2.64 4.98 -17.47
C VAL A 46 2.29 3.85 -18.44
N LEU A 47 1.20 3.12 -18.17
CA LEU A 47 0.73 2.03 -19.05
C LEU A 47 0.32 2.53 -20.44
N LEU A 48 -0.06 3.80 -20.54
CA LEU A 48 -0.49 4.43 -21.77
C LEU A 48 0.64 5.17 -22.50
N LEU A 49 1.83 5.26 -21.90
CA LEU A 49 2.99 5.93 -22.47
C LEU A 49 3.33 5.41 -23.89
N PRO A 50 3.34 4.09 -24.18
CA PRO A 50 3.56 3.60 -25.55
C PRO A 50 2.49 4.02 -26.58
N GLN A 51 1.28 4.38 -26.15
CA GLN A 51 0.14 4.67 -27.00
C GLN A 51 -0.07 6.17 -27.20
N VAL A 52 0.10 6.96 -26.15
CA VAL A 52 -0.18 8.40 -26.17
C VAL A 52 1.08 9.27 -26.02
N GLY A 53 2.23 8.66 -25.69
CA GLY A 53 3.52 9.35 -25.65
C GLY A 53 3.82 10.09 -24.34
N GLU A 54 2.90 10.06 -23.37
CA GLU A 54 3.04 10.70 -22.05
C GLU A 54 2.39 9.85 -20.94
N ALA A 55 2.75 10.09 -19.69
CA ALA A 55 2.02 9.60 -18.54
C ALA A 55 0.72 10.39 -18.39
N VAL A 56 -0.37 9.71 -18.01
CA VAL A 56 -1.68 10.35 -17.92
C VAL A 56 -2.30 10.16 -16.54
N PRO A 57 -3.04 11.14 -16.00
CA PRO A 57 -3.77 10.96 -14.74
C PRO A 57 -4.74 9.78 -14.83
N GLN A 58 -4.68 8.88 -13.86
CA GLN A 58 -5.66 7.81 -13.65
C GLN A 58 -6.23 7.88 -12.22
N PRO A 59 -7.53 7.57 -12.04
CA PRO A 59 -8.08 7.40 -10.71
C PRO A 59 -7.47 6.16 -10.04
N LEU A 60 -7.23 6.25 -8.74
CA LEU A 60 -6.87 5.14 -7.88
C LEU A 60 -8.11 4.71 -7.11
N LEU A 61 -8.51 3.45 -7.27
CA LEU A 61 -9.79 2.91 -6.79
C LEU A 61 -9.58 1.89 -5.69
N MET A 62 -10.56 1.77 -4.79
CA MET A 62 -10.60 0.74 -3.76
C MET A 62 -12.01 0.20 -3.55
N ASP A 63 -12.08 -1.03 -3.05
CA ASP A 63 -13.31 -1.62 -2.53
C ASP A 63 -13.19 -1.71 -0.99
N VAL A 64 -14.18 -1.19 -0.27
CA VAL A 64 -14.19 -1.12 1.20
C VAL A 64 -15.21 -2.11 1.77
N TYR A 65 -14.74 -3.02 2.61
CA TYR A 65 -15.51 -4.08 3.27
C TYR A 65 -15.68 -3.73 4.73
N MET A 66 -16.93 -3.73 5.20
CA MET A 66 -17.29 -3.37 6.56
C MET A 66 -18.27 -4.39 7.14
N PRO A 67 -18.22 -4.67 8.45
CA PRO A 67 -19.23 -5.49 9.11
C PRO A 67 -20.62 -4.85 8.99
N ALA A 68 -21.60 -5.63 8.52
CA ALA A 68 -22.98 -5.16 8.41
C ALA A 68 -23.62 -4.99 9.79
N GLY A 69 -24.33 -3.87 10.00
CA GLY A 69 -25.03 -3.59 11.26
C GLY A 69 -24.12 -3.30 12.47
N ASP A 70 -22.83 -3.07 12.22
CA ASP A 70 -21.89 -2.69 13.28
C ASP A 70 -22.09 -1.25 13.74
N THR A 71 -22.16 -1.07 15.06
CA THR A 71 -22.34 0.23 15.72
C THR A 71 -21.04 0.84 16.24
N GLU A 72 -19.91 0.11 16.18
CA GLU A 72 -18.60 0.65 16.55
C GLU A 72 -18.12 1.66 15.49
N THR A 73 -17.63 2.81 15.94
CA THR A 73 -17.23 3.92 15.08
C THR A 73 -15.71 4.16 15.05
N GLU A 74 -14.94 3.43 15.85
CA GLU A 74 -13.47 3.51 15.92
C GLU A 74 -12.82 2.14 15.66
N ARG A 75 -13.03 1.61 14.44
CA ARG A 75 -12.57 0.26 14.05
C ARG A 75 -11.17 0.27 13.44
N PRO A 76 -10.34 -0.76 13.66
CA PRO A 76 -9.07 -0.88 12.97
C PRO A 76 -9.25 -1.01 11.45
N LEU A 77 -8.41 -0.30 10.71
CA LEU A 77 -8.35 -0.33 9.25
C LEU A 77 -7.27 -1.31 8.78
N CYS A 78 -7.60 -2.17 7.82
CA CYS A 78 -6.64 -2.98 7.07
C CYS A 78 -6.64 -2.57 5.59
N VAL A 79 -5.51 -2.06 5.10
CA VAL A 79 -5.35 -1.73 3.67
C VAL A 79 -4.60 -2.86 2.97
N ILE A 80 -5.25 -3.51 2.01
CA ILE A 80 -4.73 -4.68 1.31
C ILE A 80 -4.34 -4.32 -0.12
N ALA A 81 -3.09 -4.60 -0.49
CA ALA A 81 -2.56 -4.46 -1.85
C ALA A 81 -2.48 -5.84 -2.54
N HIS A 82 -3.06 -5.96 -3.72
CA HIS A 82 -3.13 -7.22 -4.48
C HIS A 82 -1.81 -7.59 -5.17
N THR A 83 -1.65 -8.85 -5.56
CA THR A 83 -0.54 -9.31 -6.41
C THR A 83 -0.73 -8.87 -7.87
N GLY A 84 0.26 -9.07 -8.74
CA GLY A 84 0.06 -8.87 -10.18
C GLY A 84 1.28 -8.44 -10.99
N ASN A 85 2.48 -8.56 -10.42
CA ASN A 85 3.76 -8.19 -11.03
C ASN A 85 3.77 -6.76 -11.59
N PHE A 86 3.05 -5.84 -10.95
CA PHE A 86 2.83 -4.46 -11.40
C PHE A 86 2.32 -4.37 -12.85
N LEU A 87 1.62 -5.37 -13.36
CA LEU A 87 1.08 -5.41 -14.72
C LEU A 87 -0.42 -5.71 -14.68
N PRO A 88 -1.21 -5.18 -15.63
CA PRO A 88 -2.63 -5.52 -15.71
C PRO A 88 -2.82 -7.03 -15.90
N TRP A 89 -3.88 -7.57 -15.29
CA TRP A 89 -4.33 -8.91 -15.64
C TRP A 89 -5.08 -8.87 -16.99
N PRO A 90 -4.86 -9.84 -17.91
CA PRO A 90 -4.00 -11.03 -17.79
C PRO A 90 -2.55 -10.84 -18.29
N GLN A 91 -2.13 -9.64 -18.67
CA GLN A 91 -0.79 -9.35 -19.22
C GLN A 91 0.34 -9.63 -18.23
N ASN A 92 0.05 -9.69 -16.93
CA ASN A 92 1.00 -10.06 -15.89
C ASN A 92 1.45 -11.54 -15.93
N GLY A 93 0.82 -12.38 -16.76
CA GLY A 93 1.16 -13.80 -16.90
C GLY A 93 0.70 -14.69 -15.74
N GLY A 94 -0.08 -14.15 -14.80
CA GLY A 94 -0.64 -14.85 -13.65
C GLY A 94 -2.13 -15.19 -13.81
N THR A 95 -2.66 -15.94 -12.85
CA THR A 95 -4.11 -16.24 -12.74
C THR A 95 -4.86 -15.21 -11.89
N THR A 96 -4.11 -14.31 -11.24
CA THR A 96 -4.56 -13.25 -10.33
C THR A 96 -3.85 -11.96 -10.73
N GLY A 97 -4.27 -10.82 -10.20
CA GLY A 97 -3.72 -9.52 -10.54
C GLY A 97 -4.60 -8.32 -10.22
N THR A 98 -5.67 -8.50 -9.45
CA THR A 98 -6.70 -7.47 -9.28
C THR A 98 -7.20 -7.42 -7.84
N ARG A 99 -7.69 -6.25 -7.39
CA ARG A 99 -8.38 -6.12 -6.09
C ARG A 99 -9.60 -7.03 -5.93
N LYS A 100 -10.08 -7.66 -7.01
CA LYS A 100 -11.27 -8.52 -7.07
C LYS A 100 -10.92 -10.01 -6.97
N ASP A 101 -9.65 -10.36 -6.80
CA ASP A 101 -9.21 -11.76 -6.73
C ASP A 101 -9.79 -12.47 -5.50
N SER A 102 -10.23 -13.72 -5.68
CA SER A 102 -11.04 -14.43 -4.70
C SER A 102 -10.34 -14.67 -3.35
N SER A 103 -9.02 -14.85 -3.35
CA SER A 103 -8.21 -15.04 -2.14
C SER A 103 -8.23 -13.82 -1.23
N ILE A 104 -7.90 -12.65 -1.76
CA ILE A 104 -7.85 -11.40 -1.01
C ILE A 104 -9.25 -10.88 -0.67
N VAL A 105 -10.25 -11.10 -1.54
CA VAL A 105 -11.67 -10.83 -1.22
C VAL A 105 -12.14 -11.71 -0.05
N TYR A 106 -11.72 -12.97 -0.01
CA TYR A 106 -12.03 -13.85 1.12
C TYR A 106 -11.37 -13.34 2.41
N ILE A 107 -10.09 -12.97 2.38
CA ILE A 107 -9.39 -12.37 3.53
C ILE A 107 -10.10 -11.10 4.01
N ALA A 108 -10.46 -10.19 3.10
CA ALA A 108 -11.16 -8.96 3.42
C ALA A 108 -12.51 -9.22 4.11
N LYS A 109 -13.29 -10.17 3.60
CA LYS A 109 -14.55 -10.60 4.25
C LYS A 109 -14.32 -11.22 5.62
N GLN A 110 -13.29 -12.06 5.78
CA GLN A 110 -12.97 -12.68 7.07
C GLN A 110 -12.55 -11.66 8.14
N LEU A 111 -11.81 -10.63 7.75
CA LEU A 111 -11.47 -9.51 8.62
C LEU A 111 -12.70 -8.63 8.91
N ALA A 112 -13.50 -8.29 7.90
CA ALA A 112 -14.73 -7.53 8.11
C ALA A 112 -15.68 -8.24 9.08
N MET A 113 -15.85 -9.57 8.97
CA MET A 113 -16.65 -10.36 9.92
C MET A 113 -16.10 -10.38 11.36
N ARG A 114 -14.83 -10.03 11.56
CA ARG A 114 -14.18 -9.82 12.87
C ARG A 114 -14.24 -8.36 13.33
N GLY A 115 -14.95 -7.49 12.61
CA GLY A 115 -15.17 -6.10 12.99
C GLY A 115 -14.14 -5.10 12.44
N TYR A 116 -13.26 -5.51 11.54
CA TYR A 116 -12.32 -4.60 10.86
C TYR A 116 -13.02 -3.85 9.72
N VAL A 117 -12.49 -2.68 9.38
CA VAL A 117 -12.73 -2.07 8.06
C VAL A 117 -11.58 -2.47 7.15
N VAL A 118 -11.87 -2.96 5.94
CA VAL A 118 -10.83 -3.42 5.01
C VAL A 118 -10.94 -2.68 3.69
N ALA A 119 -9.85 -2.09 3.23
CA ALA A 119 -9.76 -1.45 1.92
C ALA A 119 -8.87 -2.30 0.99
N LEU A 120 -9.45 -2.88 -0.06
CA LEU A 120 -8.70 -3.53 -1.14
C LEU A 120 -8.41 -2.50 -2.22
N ILE A 121 -7.14 -2.15 -2.42
CA ILE A 121 -6.75 -1.04 -3.31
C ILE A 121 -6.23 -1.55 -4.66
N ASP A 122 -6.60 -0.86 -5.73
CA ASP A 122 -5.75 -0.78 -6.92
C ASP A 122 -4.65 0.24 -6.66
N TYR A 123 -3.47 0.03 -7.24
CA TYR A 123 -2.34 0.96 -7.25
C TYR A 123 -1.81 1.11 -8.68
N ARG A 124 -0.96 2.11 -8.94
CA ARG A 124 -0.35 2.32 -10.26
C ARG A 124 0.44 1.08 -10.69
N LEU A 125 0.11 0.61 -11.89
CA LEU A 125 0.79 -0.47 -12.57
C LEU A 125 1.68 0.11 -13.69
N GLY A 126 2.57 -0.73 -14.20
CA GLY A 126 3.31 -0.52 -15.44
C GLY A 126 4.82 -0.51 -15.25
N TRP A 127 5.49 -1.50 -15.83
CA TRP A 127 6.94 -1.53 -16.04
C TRP A 127 7.24 -2.25 -17.37
N ASN A 128 8.50 -2.26 -17.82
CA ASN A 128 8.86 -2.86 -19.10
C ASN A 128 9.56 -4.23 -18.91
N PRO A 129 8.83 -5.36 -18.82
CA PRO A 129 9.43 -6.69 -18.64
C PRO A 129 10.17 -7.21 -19.88
N ILE A 130 9.93 -6.61 -21.05
CA ILE A 130 10.52 -7.02 -22.32
C ILE A 130 11.64 -6.08 -22.78
N ALA A 131 12.05 -5.13 -21.93
CA ALA A 131 13.19 -4.29 -22.23
C ALA A 131 14.43 -5.15 -22.56
N PRO A 132 15.25 -4.75 -23.56
CA PRO A 132 16.34 -5.57 -24.04
C PRO A 132 17.42 -5.79 -22.98
N SER A 133 17.74 -4.75 -22.18
CA SER A 133 18.73 -4.84 -21.11
C SER A 133 18.10 -5.23 -19.78
N GLN A 134 18.87 -5.92 -18.94
CA GLN A 134 18.45 -6.20 -17.56
C GLN A 134 18.31 -4.91 -16.75
N ASP A 135 19.20 -3.95 -16.97
CA ASP A 135 19.20 -2.69 -16.22
C ASP A 135 17.93 -1.86 -16.46
N GLU A 136 17.41 -1.82 -17.70
CA GLU A 136 16.16 -1.12 -18.01
C GLU A 136 14.94 -1.84 -17.40
N ARG A 137 14.94 -3.18 -17.40
CA ARG A 137 13.91 -3.98 -16.71
C ARG A 137 13.88 -3.68 -15.22
N VAL A 138 15.05 -3.68 -14.57
CA VAL A 138 15.19 -3.38 -13.14
C VAL A 138 14.77 -1.94 -12.85
N PHE A 139 15.28 -0.97 -13.61
CA PHE A 139 14.94 0.44 -13.45
C PHE A 139 13.42 0.68 -13.50
N THR A 140 12.74 0.15 -14.52
CA THR A 140 11.29 0.33 -14.65
C THR A 140 10.49 -0.44 -13.58
N LEU A 141 10.98 -1.60 -13.12
CA LEU A 141 10.36 -2.37 -12.04
C LEU A 141 10.46 -1.64 -10.69
N ILE A 142 11.63 -1.08 -10.34
CA ILE A 142 11.82 -0.29 -9.12
C ILE A 142 10.89 0.92 -9.11
N ASN A 143 10.75 1.60 -10.25
CA ASN A 143 9.79 2.72 -10.40
C ASN A 143 8.33 2.28 -10.23
N ALA A 144 7.96 1.06 -10.64
CA ALA A 144 6.64 0.47 -10.38
C ALA A 144 6.41 0.24 -8.88
N ALA A 145 7.38 -0.35 -8.18
CA ALA A 145 7.30 -0.56 -6.73
C ALA A 145 7.18 0.76 -5.96
N TYR A 146 8.00 1.75 -6.30
CA TYR A 146 7.99 3.07 -5.66
C TYR A 146 6.62 3.77 -5.77
N ARG A 147 5.98 3.70 -6.94
CA ARG A 147 4.64 4.25 -7.14
C ARG A 147 3.57 3.52 -6.34
N GLY A 148 3.69 2.19 -6.22
CA GLY A 148 2.82 1.40 -5.36
C GLY A 148 2.90 1.83 -3.89
N VAL A 149 4.09 2.14 -3.38
CA VAL A 149 4.28 2.67 -2.01
C VAL A 149 3.57 4.01 -1.82
N GLN A 150 3.75 4.94 -2.76
CA GLN A 150 3.08 6.24 -2.74
C GLN A 150 1.55 6.10 -2.75
N ASP A 151 1.02 5.15 -3.52
CA ASP A 151 -0.41 4.92 -3.67
C ASP A 151 -1.03 4.27 -2.42
N LEU A 152 -0.33 3.29 -1.81
CA LEU A 152 -0.71 2.74 -0.51
C LEU A 152 -0.78 3.85 0.57
N ARG A 153 0.26 4.67 0.65
CA ARG A 153 0.31 5.80 1.60
C ARG A 153 -0.80 6.83 1.31
N THR A 154 -1.13 7.06 0.04
CA THR A 154 -2.27 7.89 -0.38
C THR A 154 -3.60 7.36 0.13
N CYS A 155 -3.83 6.04 0.08
CA CYS A 155 -5.04 5.42 0.63
C CYS A 155 -5.16 5.64 2.15
N ILE A 156 -4.06 5.48 2.91
CA ILE A 156 -4.06 5.73 4.35
C ILE A 156 -4.43 7.19 4.65
N ARG A 157 -3.84 8.14 3.91
CA ARG A 157 -4.17 9.57 4.04
C ARG A 157 -5.62 9.86 3.69
N TYR A 158 -6.17 9.19 2.66
CA TYR A 158 -7.57 9.33 2.30
C TYR A 158 -8.49 9.02 3.48
N PHE A 159 -8.30 7.87 4.14
CA PHE A 159 -9.11 7.51 5.32
C PHE A 159 -8.95 8.51 6.47
N ARG A 160 -7.73 8.96 6.74
CA ARG A 160 -7.49 9.95 7.82
C ARG A 160 -8.11 11.31 7.50
N ARG A 161 -8.09 11.73 6.25
CA ARG A 161 -8.78 12.94 5.78
C ARG A 161 -10.29 12.80 5.95
N THR A 162 -10.89 11.67 5.57
CA THR A 162 -12.34 11.48 5.72
C THR A 162 -12.77 11.43 7.19
N VAL A 163 -11.93 10.93 8.09
CA VAL A 163 -12.15 11.07 9.55
C VAL A 163 -12.17 12.54 9.96
N ALA A 164 -11.17 13.33 9.54
CA ALA A 164 -11.00 14.71 9.98
C ALA A 164 -12.00 15.69 9.35
N GLU A 165 -12.37 15.49 8.09
CA GLU A 165 -13.10 16.47 7.27
C GLU A 165 -14.52 16.03 6.91
N GLU A 166 -14.80 14.72 6.91
CA GLU A 166 -16.06 14.17 6.37
C GLU A 166 -16.88 13.42 7.44
N GLY A 167 -16.51 13.55 8.71
CA GLY A 167 -17.25 12.94 9.82
C GLY A 167 -17.06 11.42 9.94
N ASN A 168 -15.94 10.89 9.45
CA ASN A 168 -15.57 9.47 9.54
C ASN A 168 -16.62 8.53 8.91
N PRO A 169 -16.90 8.65 7.60
CA PRO A 169 -17.96 7.89 6.94
C PRO A 169 -17.73 6.36 6.96
N PHE A 170 -16.50 5.92 7.19
CA PHE A 170 -16.12 4.51 7.28
C PHE A 170 -16.05 4.00 8.73
N GLY A 171 -16.23 4.86 9.74
CA GLY A 171 -16.13 4.49 11.16
C GLY A 171 -14.81 3.79 11.52
N ILE A 172 -13.69 4.31 11.02
CA ILE A 172 -12.35 3.80 11.31
C ILE A 172 -11.68 4.59 12.45
N ASP A 173 -10.79 3.94 13.18
CA ASP A 173 -9.85 4.60 14.09
C ASP A 173 -8.58 4.99 13.30
N PRO A 174 -8.27 6.29 13.12
CA PRO A 174 -7.13 6.73 12.31
C PRO A 174 -5.76 6.33 12.90
N ASN A 175 -5.73 5.86 14.15
CA ASN A 175 -4.53 5.44 14.85
C ASN A 175 -4.35 3.91 14.89
N LYS A 176 -5.27 3.15 14.28
CA LYS A 176 -5.20 1.68 14.18
C LYS A 176 -5.23 1.26 12.73
N VAL A 177 -4.10 1.42 12.06
CA VAL A 177 -3.95 1.10 10.64
C VAL A 177 -2.97 -0.06 10.48
N MET A 178 -3.36 -1.09 9.74
CA MET A 178 -2.44 -2.12 9.26
C MET A 178 -2.44 -2.16 7.73
N VAL A 179 -1.34 -2.63 7.16
CA VAL A 179 -1.20 -2.87 5.73
C VAL A 179 -0.96 -4.35 5.48
N TRP A 180 -1.51 -4.90 4.40
CA TRP A 180 -1.37 -6.30 4.02
C TRP A 180 -1.02 -6.42 2.54
N GLY A 181 0.11 -7.03 2.22
CA GLY A 181 0.54 -7.28 0.85
C GLY A 181 0.34 -8.73 0.43
N ASP A 182 -0.27 -8.94 -0.74
CA ASP A 182 -0.30 -10.24 -1.43
C ASP A 182 0.66 -10.22 -2.62
N GLY A 183 1.68 -11.08 -2.65
CA GLY A 183 2.66 -11.19 -3.73
C GLY A 183 3.34 -9.85 -4.06
N THR A 184 2.96 -9.24 -5.18
CA THR A 184 3.40 -7.86 -5.54
C THR A 184 3.05 -6.83 -4.49
N GLY A 185 1.86 -6.94 -3.87
CA GLY A 185 1.48 -6.10 -2.75
C GLY A 185 2.44 -6.22 -1.58
N GLY A 186 3.11 -7.35 -1.41
CA GLY A 186 4.15 -7.55 -0.40
C GLY A 186 5.39 -6.67 -0.59
N TYR A 187 5.83 -6.48 -1.83
CA TYR A 187 6.89 -5.51 -2.14
C TYR A 187 6.48 -4.10 -1.73
N ILE A 188 5.21 -3.74 -1.98
CA ILE A 188 4.66 -2.43 -1.64
C ILE A 188 4.60 -2.24 -0.13
N THR A 189 4.02 -3.19 0.61
CA THR A 189 3.84 -3.04 2.06
C THR A 189 5.15 -3.12 2.83
N LEU A 190 6.06 -4.02 2.43
CA LEU A 190 7.40 -4.09 3.02
C LEU A 190 8.19 -2.81 2.75
N ALA A 191 8.21 -2.31 1.52
CA ALA A 191 8.88 -1.05 1.21
C ALA A 191 8.22 0.13 1.94
N ALA A 192 6.89 0.19 2.03
CA ALA A 192 6.22 1.23 2.81
C ALA A 192 6.54 1.18 4.31
N ALA A 193 6.90 0.00 4.84
CA ALA A 193 7.23 -0.20 6.25
C ALA A 193 8.68 0.17 6.58
N THR A 194 9.57 0.08 5.60
CA THR A 194 11.02 0.14 5.80
C THR A 194 11.67 1.34 5.13
N LEU A 195 11.11 1.82 4.02
CA LEU A 195 11.65 2.95 3.27
C LEU A 195 10.98 4.26 3.73
N ASP A 196 11.73 5.09 4.44
CA ASP A 196 11.27 6.38 4.95
C ASP A 196 12.23 7.56 4.71
N GLU A 197 13.45 7.30 4.25
CA GLU A 197 14.41 8.33 3.84
C GLU A 197 14.86 8.17 2.38
N TYR A 198 15.00 9.29 1.66
CA TYR A 198 15.46 9.25 0.25
C TYR A 198 16.87 8.67 0.11
N GLN A 199 17.72 8.85 1.12
CA GLN A 199 19.10 8.38 1.16
C GLN A 199 19.20 6.85 1.07
N GLU A 200 18.16 6.13 1.49
CA GLU A 200 18.10 4.67 1.47
C GLU A 200 17.97 4.08 0.06
N VAL A 201 17.50 4.88 -0.92
CA VAL A 201 17.52 4.52 -2.34
C VAL A 201 18.74 5.04 -3.09
N LEU A 202 19.71 5.66 -2.40
CA LEU A 202 20.97 6.15 -2.97
C LEU A 202 22.15 5.20 -2.74
N ILE A 203 21.87 3.91 -2.57
CA ILE A 203 22.88 2.84 -2.43
C ILE A 203 23.17 2.16 -3.77
N PRO A 204 24.36 1.53 -3.97
CA PRO A 204 24.78 0.98 -5.26
C PRO A 204 23.77 0.08 -5.97
N LYS A 205 22.93 -0.63 -5.20
CA LYS A 205 21.87 -1.51 -5.70
C LYS A 205 20.80 -0.77 -6.51
N PHE A 206 20.51 0.48 -6.16
CA PHE A 206 19.48 1.32 -6.79
C PHE A 206 20.08 2.43 -7.66
N ILE A 207 21.31 2.23 -8.13
CA ILE A 207 21.95 3.10 -9.12
C ILE A 207 22.04 2.36 -10.45
N THR A 208 21.47 2.95 -11.50
CA THR A 208 21.60 2.53 -12.89
C THR A 208 22.55 3.47 -13.66
N GLN A 209 22.56 3.40 -14.99
CA GLN A 209 23.32 4.29 -15.85
C GLN A 209 22.39 5.06 -16.80
N ASP A 210 22.70 6.34 -17.01
CA ASP A 210 22.07 7.12 -18.09
C ASP A 210 22.57 6.63 -19.48
N PRO A 211 21.97 7.11 -20.59
CA PRO A 211 22.43 6.74 -21.94
C PRO A 211 23.88 7.15 -22.27
N GLN A 212 24.52 7.99 -21.45
CA GLN A 212 25.92 8.41 -21.56
C GLN A 212 26.85 7.57 -20.66
N GLY A 213 26.32 6.63 -19.88
CA GLY A 213 27.05 5.75 -18.97
C GLY A 213 27.32 6.36 -17.59
N ASN A 214 26.74 7.50 -17.24
CA ASN A 214 26.92 8.11 -15.92
C ASN A 214 25.98 7.46 -14.89
N PRO A 215 26.40 7.35 -13.61
CA PRO A 215 25.52 6.88 -12.54
C PRO A 215 24.23 7.69 -12.43
N LEU A 216 23.10 7.00 -12.40
CA LEU A 216 21.76 7.58 -12.31
C LEU A 216 20.97 6.85 -11.22
N PRO A 217 20.51 7.52 -10.15
CA PRO A 217 19.59 6.90 -9.20
C PRO A 217 18.33 6.40 -9.91
N MET A 218 17.89 5.18 -9.59
CA MET A 218 16.68 4.60 -10.18
C MET A 218 15.42 5.36 -9.75
N VAL A 219 15.49 6.08 -8.63
CA VAL A 219 14.45 6.98 -8.12
C VAL A 219 15.06 8.34 -7.84
N ILE A 220 14.42 9.39 -8.34
CA ILE A 220 14.79 10.79 -8.15
C ILE A 220 13.55 11.54 -7.70
N GLU A 221 13.49 12.05 -6.46
CA GLU A 221 12.25 12.64 -5.92
C GLU A 221 11.70 13.79 -6.76
N GLN A 222 12.57 14.60 -7.38
CA GLN A 222 12.13 15.69 -8.27
C GLN A 222 11.38 15.17 -9.51
N VAL A 223 11.64 13.92 -9.91
CA VAL A 223 11.02 13.25 -11.06
C VAL A 223 9.86 12.35 -10.63
N ASN A 224 10.04 11.61 -9.55
CA ASN A 224 9.14 10.56 -9.09
C ASN A 224 8.13 11.02 -8.02
N GLY A 225 8.31 12.20 -7.44
CA GLY A 225 7.71 12.56 -6.14
C GLY A 225 8.45 11.90 -4.98
N ASP A 226 8.21 12.37 -3.77
CA ASP A 226 8.74 11.80 -2.52
C ASP A 226 8.13 10.43 -2.22
N ILE A 227 8.72 9.67 -1.29
CA ILE A 227 8.25 8.30 -0.98
C ILE A 227 6.84 8.30 -0.39
N TYR A 228 6.43 9.44 0.19
CA TYR A 228 5.10 9.61 0.74
C TYR A 228 4.04 9.89 -0.33
N GLY A 229 4.42 10.28 -1.55
CA GLY A 229 3.50 10.74 -2.60
C GLY A 229 2.86 12.09 -2.26
N THR A 230 3.60 12.96 -1.57
CA THR A 230 3.16 14.31 -1.15
C THR A 230 3.84 15.45 -1.91
N SER A 231 4.85 15.15 -2.72
CA SER A 231 5.48 16.11 -3.63
C SER A 231 5.21 15.79 -5.09
N VAL A 232 5.24 16.83 -5.93
CA VAL A 232 5.02 16.69 -7.38
C VAL A 232 6.28 16.13 -8.02
N GLY A 233 6.12 15.14 -8.90
CA GLY A 233 7.21 14.59 -9.71
C GLY A 233 7.09 15.06 -11.15
N ILE A 234 8.11 15.78 -11.66
CA ILE A 234 8.13 16.33 -13.03
C ILE A 234 9.35 15.82 -13.78
N VAL A 235 9.13 15.37 -15.02
CA VAL A 235 10.18 14.87 -15.89
C VAL A 235 11.04 16.02 -16.44
N PRO A 236 12.37 16.04 -16.18
CA PRO A 236 13.26 17.06 -16.73
C PRO A 236 13.60 16.77 -18.19
N GLN A 237 14.21 17.76 -18.85
CA GLN A 237 14.76 17.56 -20.20
C GLN A 237 15.80 16.43 -20.21
N GLY A 238 15.66 15.50 -21.15
CA GLY A 238 16.60 14.40 -21.35
C GLY A 238 16.43 13.21 -20.41
N TYR A 239 15.40 13.17 -19.56
CA TYR A 239 15.12 11.99 -18.73
C TYR A 239 14.74 10.78 -19.60
N PRO A 240 15.34 9.58 -19.38
CA PRO A 240 15.08 8.42 -20.22
C PRO A 240 13.62 7.95 -20.16
N GLY A 241 13.04 7.69 -21.34
CA GLY A 241 11.74 7.03 -21.48
C GLY A 241 10.51 7.93 -21.34
N PHE A 242 10.64 9.20 -20.94
CA PHE A 242 9.50 10.10 -20.73
C PHE A 242 9.69 11.44 -21.42
N PRO A 243 8.62 12.10 -21.91
CA PRO A 243 8.73 13.45 -22.45
C PRO A 243 8.99 14.46 -21.33
N ALA A 244 9.76 15.50 -21.64
CA ALA A 244 10.04 16.55 -20.67
C ALA A 244 8.77 17.36 -20.34
N GLY A 245 8.58 17.67 -19.05
CA GLY A 245 7.39 18.35 -18.52
C GLY A 245 6.25 17.41 -18.13
N ASP A 246 6.38 16.11 -18.38
CA ASP A 246 5.42 15.11 -17.93
C ASP A 246 5.36 15.03 -16.41
N THR A 247 4.20 14.68 -15.85
CA THR A 247 3.99 14.58 -14.41
C THR A 247 3.86 13.12 -14.01
N LEU A 248 4.79 12.61 -13.18
CA LEU A 248 4.79 11.20 -12.75
C LEU A 248 4.22 11.01 -11.34
N CYS A 249 4.11 12.07 -10.54
CA CYS A 249 3.47 12.04 -9.23
C CYS A 249 2.61 13.29 -9.02
N TYR A 250 1.32 13.06 -8.76
CA TYR A 250 0.39 14.08 -8.30
C TYR A 250 0.23 13.94 -6.77
N PRO A 251 0.51 14.99 -5.97
CA PRO A 251 0.28 14.96 -4.54
C PRO A 251 -1.19 14.75 -4.19
N ASN A 252 -1.47 13.81 -3.29
CA ASN A 252 -2.82 13.52 -2.82
C ASN A 252 -2.90 13.62 -1.28
N HIS A 253 -3.98 14.24 -0.79
CA HIS A 253 -4.31 14.38 0.64
C HIS A 253 -3.14 14.90 1.50
N VAL A 254 -2.39 15.88 0.97
CA VAL A 254 -1.22 16.46 1.63
C VAL A 254 -1.62 17.06 2.98
N GLY A 255 -0.80 16.85 4.01
CA GLY A 255 -1.06 17.30 5.38
C GLY A 255 -1.64 16.22 6.29
N TYR A 256 -2.10 15.09 5.73
CA TYR A 256 -2.50 13.92 6.50
C TYR A 256 -1.34 12.92 6.62
N PRO A 257 -1.16 12.28 7.78
CA PRO A 257 -0.06 11.34 7.96
C PRO A 257 -0.37 9.99 7.29
N SER A 258 0.65 9.19 6.97
CA SER A 258 0.50 7.88 6.31
C SER A 258 1.18 6.71 7.04
N ASP A 259 1.56 6.92 8.30
CA ASP A 259 2.04 5.87 9.20
C ASP A 259 0.98 4.77 9.44
N PHE A 260 1.46 3.59 9.80
CA PHE A 260 0.66 2.43 10.14
C PHE A 260 1.38 1.60 11.20
N ASN A 261 0.63 0.74 11.90
CA ASN A 261 1.08 0.07 13.12
C ASN A 261 1.54 -1.37 12.90
N LEU A 262 1.20 -1.97 11.76
CA LEU A 262 1.51 -3.36 11.43
C LEU A 262 1.61 -3.54 9.92
N CYS A 263 2.64 -4.25 9.47
CA CYS A 263 2.73 -4.75 8.09
C CYS A 263 2.59 -6.27 8.07
N VAL A 264 1.68 -6.77 7.24
CA VAL A 264 1.54 -8.19 6.93
C VAL A 264 2.00 -8.42 5.49
N ASN A 265 2.89 -9.39 5.29
CA ASN A 265 3.41 -9.79 3.99
C ASN A 265 3.05 -11.26 3.73
N MET A 266 2.34 -11.51 2.64
CA MET A 266 1.96 -12.84 2.16
C MET A 266 2.43 -12.98 0.72
N GLY A 267 3.67 -13.44 0.50
CA GLY A 267 4.27 -13.31 -0.83
C GLY A 267 4.92 -11.94 -1.02
N GLY A 268 6.15 -11.88 -1.54
CA GLY A 268 6.85 -10.63 -1.88
C GLY A 268 8.29 -10.60 -1.37
N ALA A 269 8.98 -9.48 -1.58
CA ALA A 269 10.34 -9.30 -1.06
C ALA A 269 10.60 -7.84 -0.64
N LEU A 270 11.48 -7.70 0.34
CA LEU A 270 12.04 -6.41 0.74
C LEU A 270 13.15 -6.02 -0.24
N GLY A 271 13.15 -4.75 -0.66
CA GLY A 271 14.10 -4.23 -1.64
C GLY A 271 15.55 -4.28 -1.16
N ASP A 272 15.83 -3.95 0.10
CA ASP A 272 17.14 -4.09 0.73
C ASP A 272 17.00 -4.20 2.25
N THR A 273 17.81 -5.03 2.90
CA THR A 273 17.73 -5.22 4.36
C THR A 273 18.28 -4.03 5.14
N SER A 274 19.06 -3.15 4.50
CA SER A 274 19.54 -1.91 5.12
C SER A 274 18.43 -0.90 5.42
N TRP A 275 17.24 -1.08 4.85
CA TRP A 275 16.05 -0.28 5.15
C TRP A 275 15.35 -0.67 6.47
N ILE A 276 15.82 -1.73 7.15
CA ILE A 276 15.24 -2.12 8.44
C ILE A 276 16.01 -1.43 9.57
N ASP A 277 15.28 -0.63 10.35
CA ASP A 277 15.80 0.15 11.47
C ASP A 277 14.90 0.05 12.73
N GLU A 278 15.17 0.87 13.75
CA GLU A 278 14.34 0.94 14.96
C GLU A 278 12.94 1.55 14.76
N ASN A 279 12.70 2.25 13.66
CA ASN A 279 11.41 2.91 13.36
C ASN A 279 10.48 2.01 12.55
N THR A 280 11.02 0.95 11.94
CA THR A 280 10.27 -0.05 11.18
C THR A 280 9.15 -0.68 12.04
N PRO A 281 7.88 -0.64 11.61
CA PRO A 281 6.77 -1.20 12.37
C PRO A 281 6.87 -2.72 12.44
N PRO A 282 6.22 -3.37 13.43
CA PRO A 282 6.15 -4.83 13.47
C PRO A 282 5.71 -5.44 12.14
N MET A 283 6.42 -6.49 11.71
CA MET A 283 6.16 -7.20 10.46
C MET A 283 5.80 -8.66 10.72
N ILE A 284 4.74 -9.12 10.08
CA ILE A 284 4.39 -10.54 9.99
C ILE A 284 4.59 -10.95 8.54
N SER A 285 5.52 -11.86 8.26
CA SER A 285 5.87 -12.25 6.90
C SER A 285 5.80 -13.76 6.72
N PHE A 286 5.14 -14.20 5.66
CA PHE A 286 5.11 -15.60 5.23
C PHE A 286 5.40 -15.69 3.74
N GLN A 287 6.31 -16.58 3.36
CA GLN A 287 6.80 -16.77 2.00
C GLN A 287 6.92 -18.26 1.69
N VAL A 288 6.67 -18.64 0.44
CA VAL A 288 6.94 -20.00 -0.04
C VAL A 288 8.34 -20.08 -0.65
N PRO A 289 9.15 -21.11 -0.33
CA PRO A 289 10.50 -21.25 -0.92
C PRO A 289 10.52 -21.44 -2.44
N THR A 290 9.37 -21.73 -3.05
CA THR A 290 9.22 -22.02 -4.48
C THR A 290 8.67 -20.85 -5.29
N ASP A 291 8.63 -19.63 -4.73
CA ASP A 291 8.21 -18.44 -5.46
C ASP A 291 9.21 -18.14 -6.60
N PRO A 292 8.79 -18.13 -7.89
CA PRO A 292 9.70 -17.90 -9.01
C PRO A 292 9.95 -16.41 -9.27
N PHE A 293 9.19 -15.51 -8.64
CA PHE A 293 9.22 -14.06 -8.89
C PHE A 293 9.82 -13.26 -7.74
N ALA A 294 9.76 -13.77 -6.51
CA ALA A 294 10.30 -13.09 -5.33
C ALA A 294 11.45 -13.88 -4.67
N PRO A 295 12.58 -13.22 -4.37
CA PRO A 295 13.69 -13.85 -3.66
C PRO A 295 13.27 -14.27 -2.25
N TYR A 296 13.66 -15.47 -1.83
CA TYR A 296 13.36 -16.03 -0.50
C TYR A 296 14.51 -15.83 0.51
N MET A 297 15.77 -15.75 0.07
CA MET A 297 16.96 -15.75 0.93
C MET A 297 17.47 -14.33 1.20
N GLU A 298 18.02 -13.69 0.16
CA GLU A 298 18.43 -12.29 0.16
C GLU A 298 17.98 -11.71 -1.18
N GLY A 299 17.30 -10.56 -1.13
CA GLY A 299 16.85 -9.82 -2.30
C GLY A 299 17.87 -8.78 -2.72
#